data_AF-A0A933AN47-F1
#
_entry.id   AF-A0A933AN47-F1
#
_cell.length_a   1.000
_cell.length_b   1.000
_cell.length_c   1.000
_cell.angle_alpha   90.00
_cell.angle_beta   90.00
_cell.angle_gamma   90.00
#
_symmetry.space_group_name_H-M   'P 1'
#
loop_
_entity.id
_entity.type
_entity.pdbx_description
1 polymer ?
#
loop_
_entity_poly.entity_id
_entity_poly.type
_entity_poly.pdbx_seq_one_letter_code
_entity_poly.pdbx_strand_id
1 'polypeptide(L)'
;MTGAFYRILPVFLVALTSLLPACSADEAGVRVSLAKIATGEKHIPDRPERGALKIAVAAMVTPRETLDVYREILDYVGEKLGRPVELVQRKTYAEVNDLLRRRLIDAAFICTQAYVEGKRDFGIELVVAPAVRGQAVYYGYIIVHRDSAAKNLEDLQGKTFAFSDPMSNTGKLFPTYLLAQIGETPDTFFSRYVFTYAHSNPVRSVAQGLVDGAAVDSLVWDYANATDRGQTSRTNIIYKPTSATGMASTRTHSG
;
A
#
# COMPACT_ATOMS: atom_id res chain seq x y z
N MET A 1 -4.57 -51.46 -58.93
CA MET A 1 -3.10 -51.34 -58.98
C MET A 1 -2.61 -51.42 -57.52
N THR A 2 -2.46 -52.62 -56.95
CA THR A 2 -1.21 -53.43 -56.83
C THR A 2 -0.10 -52.68 -56.09
N GLY A 3 0.49 -53.10 -54.96
CA GLY A 3 0.44 -54.26 -54.03
C GLY A 3 1.13 -53.82 -52.71
N ALA A 4 0.84 -54.32 -51.51
CA ALA A 4 1.01 -55.65 -50.91
C ALA A 4 2.49 -56.08 -50.65
N PHE A 5 2.67 -56.79 -49.52
CA PHE A 5 3.84 -57.53 -48.96
C PHE A 5 4.63 -56.80 -47.83
N TYR A 6 4.41 -57.13 -46.54
CA TYR A 6 4.88 -58.29 -45.73
C TYR A 6 6.37 -58.17 -45.32
N ARG A 7 6.90 -58.54 -44.13
CA ARG A 7 6.48 -59.12 -42.83
C ARG A 7 7.79 -59.28 -41.99
N ILE A 8 7.66 -59.60 -40.68
CA ILE A 8 8.57 -60.42 -39.84
C ILE A 8 9.76 -59.73 -39.11
N LEU A 9 9.65 -59.77 -37.78
CA LEU A 9 10.68 -59.70 -36.73
C LEU A 9 11.58 -60.95 -36.74
N PRO A 10 12.83 -60.89 -36.25
CA PRO A 10 13.12 -61.81 -35.14
C PRO A 10 13.98 -61.23 -34.01
N VAL A 11 13.67 -61.80 -32.84
CA VAL A 11 14.36 -61.84 -31.55
C VAL A 11 15.85 -62.20 -31.68
N PHE A 12 16.74 -61.53 -30.92
CA PHE A 12 17.90 -62.18 -30.32
C PHE A 12 18.20 -61.62 -28.92
N LEU A 13 17.97 -62.51 -27.95
CA LEU A 13 18.46 -62.57 -26.57
C LEU A 13 19.99 -62.73 -26.55
N VAL A 14 20.64 -62.56 -25.38
CA VAL A 14 22.08 -62.79 -25.00
C VAL A 14 22.82 -61.45 -24.77
N ALA A 15 23.44 -61.11 -23.63
CA ALA A 15 23.90 -61.87 -22.48
C ALA A 15 23.79 -61.05 -21.17
N LEU A 16 23.23 -61.69 -20.16
CA LEU A 16 23.53 -61.51 -18.75
C LEU A 16 24.86 -62.21 -18.48
N THR A 17 25.92 -61.49 -18.05
CA THR A 17 27.02 -61.96 -17.16
C THR A 17 28.24 -61.01 -17.22
N SER A 18 28.47 -60.24 -16.17
CA SER A 18 29.80 -60.07 -15.56
C SER A 18 29.68 -59.27 -14.25
N LEU A 19 29.28 -59.98 -13.19
CA LEU A 19 29.63 -59.64 -11.81
C LEU A 19 31.10 -60.04 -11.61
N LEU A 20 31.99 -59.08 -11.37
CA LEU A 20 33.22 -59.29 -10.61
C LEU A 20 33.56 -58.03 -9.79
N PRO A 21 34.23 -58.19 -8.64
CA PRO A 21 34.20 -57.25 -7.52
C PRO A 21 35.33 -56.22 -7.62
N ALA A 22 35.01 -54.95 -7.33
CA ALA A 22 36.01 -53.91 -7.09
C ALA A 22 35.87 -53.42 -5.64
N CYS A 23 36.37 -54.22 -4.70
CA CYS A 23 36.90 -53.68 -3.46
C CYS A 23 38.40 -53.52 -3.65
N SER A 24 38.87 -52.28 -3.72
CA SER A 24 40.26 -51.93 -3.41
C SER A 24 40.30 -50.51 -2.87
N ALA A 25 41.00 -50.40 -1.74
CA ALA A 25 41.20 -49.25 -0.88
C ALA A 25 41.69 -47.97 -1.60
N ASP A 26 41.20 -46.82 -1.13
CA ASP A 26 41.91 -45.90 -0.23
C ASP A 26 41.50 -44.44 -0.57
N GLU A 27 40.31 -44.02 -0.15
CA GLU A 27 40.01 -42.58 -0.16
C GLU A 27 40.73 -41.94 1.02
N ALA A 28 41.78 -41.19 0.68
CA ALA A 28 42.55 -40.39 1.62
C ALA A 28 41.62 -39.52 2.47
N GLY A 29 41.41 -39.95 3.71
CA GLY A 29 40.64 -39.19 4.70
C GLY A 29 41.24 -37.81 4.89
N VAL A 30 40.43 -36.78 4.69
CA VAL A 30 40.77 -35.39 5.00
C VAL A 30 41.08 -35.30 6.50
N ARG A 31 42.36 -35.14 6.85
CA ARG A 31 42.79 -34.85 8.23
C ARG A 31 42.42 -33.40 8.56
N VAL A 32 41.29 -33.22 9.25
CA VAL A 32 40.93 -31.92 9.84
C VAL A 32 41.75 -31.74 11.14
N SER A 33 42.60 -30.72 11.16
CA SER A 33 43.35 -30.34 12.37
C SER A 33 42.40 -29.67 13.38
N LEU A 34 42.20 -30.31 14.52
CA LEU A 34 41.40 -29.79 15.65
C LEU A 34 42.15 -28.74 16.50
N ALA A 35 43.39 -28.37 16.12
CA ALA A 35 44.20 -27.40 16.85
C ALA A 35 43.73 -25.93 16.72
N LYS A 36 42.63 -25.68 16.01
CA LYS A 36 42.03 -24.35 15.84
C LYS A 36 40.62 -24.22 16.43
N ILE A 37 40.22 -25.10 17.35
CA ILE A 37 39.10 -24.78 18.24
C ILE A 37 39.65 -23.84 19.31
N ALA A 38 39.85 -22.58 18.92
CA ALA A 38 39.95 -21.50 19.87
C ALA A 38 38.68 -21.54 20.74
N THR A 39 38.88 -21.46 22.05
CA THR A 39 37.87 -21.17 23.05
C THR A 39 37.28 -19.79 22.78
N GLY A 40 36.51 -19.67 21.71
CA GLY A 40 35.59 -18.57 21.51
C GLY A 40 34.35 -18.91 22.30
N GLU A 41 34.10 -18.19 23.39
CA GLU A 41 32.75 -18.12 23.93
C GLU A 41 31.80 -17.84 22.77
N LYS A 42 30.90 -18.78 22.48
CA LYS A 42 29.76 -18.49 21.63
C LYS A 42 29.03 -17.37 22.33
N HIS A 43 29.10 -16.17 21.78
CA HIS A 43 28.12 -15.14 22.08
C HIS A 43 26.77 -15.74 21.67
N ILE A 44 26.03 -16.23 22.65
CA ILE A 44 24.63 -16.61 22.50
C ILE A 44 23.91 -15.26 22.42
N PRO A 45 23.34 -14.86 21.27
CA PRO A 45 22.62 -13.60 21.21
C PRO A 45 21.51 -13.62 22.27
N ASP A 46 21.47 -12.58 23.11
CA ASP A 46 20.52 -12.42 24.22
C ASP A 46 19.04 -12.38 23.79
N ARG A 47 18.77 -12.43 22.48
CA ARG A 47 17.42 -12.38 21.91
C ARG A 47 17.28 -13.41 20.79
N PRO A 48 16.22 -14.24 20.77
CA PRO A 48 15.93 -15.05 19.59
C PRO A 48 15.83 -14.10 18.39
N GLU A 49 16.48 -14.45 17.27
CA GLU A 49 16.40 -13.71 16.01
C GLU A 49 14.92 -13.57 15.63
N ARG A 50 14.32 -12.43 16.00
CA ARG A 50 12.98 -12.10 15.54
C ARG A 50 13.13 -11.78 14.07
N GLY A 51 12.53 -12.59 13.20
CA GLY A 51 12.53 -12.38 11.76
C GLY A 51 12.12 -10.96 11.35
N ALA A 52 12.36 -10.59 10.09
CA ALA A 52 12.10 -9.25 9.58
C ALA A 52 10.67 -8.78 9.90
N LEU A 53 10.56 -7.53 10.34
CA LEU A 53 9.29 -6.88 10.60
C LEU A 53 8.69 -6.47 9.25
N LYS A 54 7.51 -6.98 8.91
CA LYS A 54 6.84 -6.66 7.65
C LYS A 54 5.93 -5.47 7.84
N ILE A 55 6.30 -4.34 7.26
CA ILE A 55 5.51 -3.10 7.35
C ILE A 55 4.98 -2.75 5.96
N ALA A 56 3.65 -2.66 5.84
CA ALA A 56 3.03 -2.26 4.58
C ALA A 56 2.82 -0.74 4.48
N VAL A 57 2.88 -0.24 3.25
CA VAL A 57 2.43 1.11 2.90
C VAL A 57 1.49 0.97 1.70
N ALA A 58 0.32 1.60 1.75
CA ALA A 58 -0.58 1.67 0.60
C ALA A 58 -1.18 3.05 0.47
N ALA A 59 -1.37 3.47 -0.79
CA ALA A 59 -2.12 4.65 -1.21
C ALA A 59 -1.79 5.99 -0.48
N MET A 60 -0.72 6.05 0.32
CA MET A 60 -0.21 7.26 0.96
C MET A 60 0.31 8.23 -0.11
N VAL A 61 1.25 7.74 -0.90
CA VAL A 61 1.90 8.42 -2.02
C VAL A 61 2.06 7.43 -3.17
N THR A 62 2.59 7.85 -4.31
CA THR A 62 2.87 6.91 -5.41
C THR A 62 3.93 5.88 -4.99
N PRO A 63 4.02 4.71 -5.64
CA PRO A 63 5.01 3.70 -5.26
C PRO A 63 6.46 4.22 -5.28
N ARG A 64 6.79 5.10 -6.24
CA ARG A 64 8.11 5.74 -6.31
C ARG A 64 8.35 6.65 -5.10
N GLU A 65 7.41 7.56 -4.82
CA GLU A 65 7.49 8.44 -3.65
C GLU A 65 7.52 7.64 -2.34
N THR A 66 6.91 6.45 -2.31
CA THR A 66 6.93 5.58 -1.12
C THR A 66 8.34 5.06 -0.87
N LEU A 67 9.05 4.63 -1.91
CA LEU A 67 10.45 4.20 -1.78
C LEU A 67 11.38 5.32 -1.31
N ASP A 68 11.10 6.56 -1.70
CA ASP A 68 11.93 7.70 -1.30
C ASP A 68 11.64 8.12 0.16
N VAL A 69 10.36 8.26 0.53
CA VAL A 69 9.97 8.85 1.83
C VAL A 69 9.84 7.80 2.94
N TYR A 70 9.17 6.68 2.67
CA TYR A 70 8.87 5.70 3.72
C TYR A 70 10.06 4.80 4.01
N ARG A 71 10.96 4.58 3.04
CA ARG A 71 12.13 3.73 3.28
C ARG A 71 13.03 4.28 4.38
N GLU A 72 13.28 5.59 4.39
CA GLU A 72 14.07 6.23 5.46
C GLU A 72 13.44 6.03 6.86
N ILE A 73 12.11 6.16 6.95
CA ILE A 73 11.37 5.94 8.21
C ILE A 73 11.47 4.47 8.64
N LEU A 74 11.30 3.55 7.70
CA LEU A 74 11.34 2.10 7.97
C LEU A 74 12.74 1.63 8.37
N ASP A 75 13.78 2.14 7.71
CA ASP A 75 15.18 1.85 8.03
C ASP A 75 15.50 2.35 9.45
N TYR A 76 15.11 3.58 9.79
CA TYR A 76 15.26 4.12 11.15
C TYR A 76 14.55 3.27 12.20
N VAL A 77 13.31 2.84 11.95
CA VAL A 77 12.57 1.93 12.85
C VAL A 77 13.33 0.60 13.00
N GLY A 78 13.85 0.05 11.91
CA GLY A 78 14.62 -1.19 11.94
C GLY A 78 15.89 -1.08 12.77
N GLU A 79 16.66 -0.01 12.59
CA GLU A 79 17.85 0.30 13.39
C GLU A 79 17.53 0.41 14.88
N LYS A 80 16.48 1.16 15.25
CA LYS A 80 16.07 1.34 16.65
C LYS A 80 15.56 0.06 17.29
N LEU A 81 14.97 -0.85 16.51
CA LEU A 81 14.48 -2.13 17.01
C LEU A 81 15.54 -3.24 16.98
N GLY A 82 16.68 -3.02 16.31
CA GLY A 82 17.67 -4.06 16.03
C GLY A 82 17.09 -5.20 15.20
N ARG A 83 16.16 -4.88 14.26
CA ARG A 83 15.46 -5.86 13.42
C ARG A 83 15.33 -5.32 12.00
N PRO A 84 15.60 -6.13 10.95
CA PRO A 84 15.36 -5.69 9.59
C PRO A 84 13.87 -5.43 9.37
N VAL A 85 13.55 -4.43 8.54
CA VAL A 85 12.18 -4.11 8.14
C VAL A 85 12.00 -4.43 6.66
N GLU A 86 10.98 -5.22 6.34
CA GLU A 86 10.57 -5.52 4.98
C GLU A 86 9.40 -4.59 4.59
N LEU A 87 9.63 -3.71 3.62
CA LEU A 87 8.56 -2.87 3.05
C LEU A 87 7.66 -3.71 2.14
N VAL A 88 6.38 -3.80 2.50
CA VAL A 88 5.34 -4.44 1.70
C VAL A 88 4.50 -3.37 1.00
N GLN A 89 4.82 -3.08 -0.27
CA GLN A 89 4.00 -2.14 -1.05
C GLN A 89 2.72 -2.81 -1.54
N ARG A 90 1.58 -2.14 -1.34
CA ARG A 90 0.31 -2.47 -2.01
C ARG A 90 -0.31 -1.24 -2.63
N LYS A 91 -1.24 -1.45 -3.58
CA LYS A 91 -1.88 -0.37 -4.31
C LYS A 91 -3.04 0.23 -3.51
N THR A 92 -3.81 -0.61 -2.84
CA THR A 92 -5.06 -0.23 -2.16
C THR A 92 -5.02 -0.48 -0.66
N TYR A 93 -5.84 0.27 0.08
CA TYR A 93 -6.03 0.02 1.51
C TYR A 93 -6.70 -1.33 1.78
N ALA A 94 -7.59 -1.79 0.89
CA ALA A 94 -8.26 -3.07 1.01
C ALA A 94 -7.27 -4.25 0.99
N GLU A 95 -6.27 -4.21 0.09
CA GLU A 95 -5.20 -5.22 0.05
C GLU A 95 -4.37 -5.23 1.34
N VAL A 96 -4.03 -4.05 1.89
CA VAL A 96 -3.29 -3.97 3.15
C VAL A 96 -4.13 -4.48 4.32
N ASN A 97 -5.41 -4.12 4.38
CA ASN A 97 -6.32 -4.62 5.40
C ASN A 97 -6.49 -6.15 5.31
N ASP A 98 -6.47 -6.74 4.12
CA ASP A 98 -6.46 -8.20 3.97
C ASP A 98 -5.19 -8.83 4.54
N LEU A 99 -4.02 -8.24 4.28
CA LEU A 99 -2.75 -8.71 4.83
C LEU A 99 -2.73 -8.62 6.37
N LEU A 100 -3.22 -7.53 6.95
CA LEU A 100 -3.34 -7.37 8.41
C LEU A 100 -4.31 -8.40 8.99
N ARG A 101 -5.50 -8.57 8.39
CA ARG A 101 -6.51 -9.54 8.82
C ARG A 101 -5.95 -10.96 8.86
N ARG A 102 -5.16 -11.33 7.84
CA ARG A 102 -4.53 -12.65 7.71
C ARG A 102 -3.21 -12.77 8.47
N ARG A 103 -2.78 -11.73 9.19
CA ARG A 103 -1.52 -11.67 9.95
C ARG A 103 -0.29 -11.97 9.09
N LEU A 104 -0.32 -11.53 7.83
CA LEU A 104 0.79 -11.69 6.89
C LEU A 104 1.78 -10.51 6.92
N ILE A 105 1.40 -9.42 7.60
CA ILE A 105 2.24 -8.27 7.91
C ILE A 105 2.04 -7.86 9.38
N ASP A 106 3.04 -7.20 9.95
CA ASP A 106 3.07 -6.85 11.38
C ASP A 106 2.50 -5.46 11.67
N ALA A 107 2.68 -4.52 10.74
CA ALA A 107 2.17 -3.16 10.85
C ALA A 107 1.91 -2.56 9.47
N ALA A 108 1.19 -1.44 9.42
CA ALA A 108 0.98 -0.73 8.17
C ALA A 108 0.74 0.77 8.37
N PHE A 109 1.17 1.55 7.38
CA PHE A 109 0.71 2.91 7.16
C PHE A 109 -0.57 2.89 6.32
N ILE A 110 -1.70 3.18 6.95
CA ILE A 110 -3.03 3.18 6.33
C ILE A 110 -3.80 4.46 6.66
N CYS A 111 -4.78 4.81 5.82
CA CYS A 111 -5.63 5.97 6.06
C CYS A 111 -6.56 5.73 7.26
N THR A 112 -7.05 6.80 7.88
CA THR A 112 -7.92 6.73 9.07
C THR A 112 -9.16 5.88 8.84
N GLN A 113 -9.82 5.95 7.69
CA GLN A 113 -11.01 5.15 7.43
C GLN A 113 -10.66 3.64 7.31
N ALA A 114 -9.57 3.31 6.64
CA ALA A 114 -9.07 1.94 6.60
C ALA A 114 -8.71 1.40 8.00
N TYR A 115 -8.17 2.24 8.88
CA TYR A 115 -7.96 1.90 10.29
C TYR A 115 -9.28 1.66 11.04
N VAL A 116 -10.26 2.57 10.92
CA VAL A 116 -11.56 2.46 11.61
C VAL A 116 -12.27 1.16 11.22
N GLU A 117 -12.31 0.85 9.92
CA GLU A 117 -12.86 -0.41 9.42
C GLU A 117 -12.06 -1.62 9.93
N GLY A 118 -10.73 -1.57 9.88
CA GLY A 118 -9.90 -2.66 10.36
C GLY A 118 -10.01 -2.92 11.87
N LYS A 119 -10.11 -1.86 12.67
CA LYS A 119 -10.31 -1.96 14.12
C LYS A 119 -11.63 -2.64 14.44
N ARG A 120 -12.69 -2.22 13.75
CA ARG A 120 -14.03 -2.78 13.90
C ARG A 120 -14.09 -4.25 13.46
N ASP A 121 -13.50 -4.58 12.32
CA ASP A 121 -13.73 -5.87 11.66
C ASP A 121 -12.76 -6.96 12.11
N PHE A 122 -11.51 -6.61 12.46
CA PHE A 122 -10.48 -7.60 12.85
C PHE A 122 -9.49 -7.09 13.90
N GLY A 123 -9.80 -5.99 14.58
CA GLY A 123 -9.18 -5.63 15.86
C GLY A 123 -7.78 -5.02 15.80
N ILE A 124 -7.30 -4.52 14.66
CA ILE A 124 -5.97 -3.87 14.58
C ILE A 124 -5.83 -2.72 15.57
N GLU A 125 -4.61 -2.45 16.02
CA GLU A 125 -4.33 -1.41 17.00
C GLU A 125 -3.59 -0.22 16.37
N LEU A 126 -3.97 0.99 16.80
CA LEU A 126 -3.24 2.19 16.44
C LEU A 126 -1.99 2.29 17.32
N VAL A 127 -0.82 2.18 16.68
CA VAL A 127 0.47 2.32 17.38
C VAL A 127 0.94 3.77 17.39
N VAL A 128 0.78 4.47 16.26
CA VAL A 128 1.26 5.84 16.07
C VAL A 128 0.39 6.57 15.04
N ALA A 129 0.23 7.88 15.24
CA ALA A 129 -0.32 8.79 14.25
C ALA A 129 0.69 9.92 13.97
N PRO A 130 0.92 10.29 12.70
CA PRO A 130 1.82 11.37 12.37
C PRO A 130 1.26 12.71 12.85
N ALA A 131 2.14 13.58 13.37
CA ALA A 131 1.81 14.94 13.75
C ALA A 131 2.50 15.93 12.80
N VAL A 132 1.72 16.81 12.18
CA VAL A 132 2.23 17.91 11.35
C VAL A 132 2.00 19.21 12.10
N ARG A 133 3.08 19.98 12.31
CA ARG A 133 3.04 21.24 13.10
C ARG A 133 2.39 21.04 14.48
N GLY A 134 2.71 19.92 15.13
CA GLY A 134 2.22 19.58 16.47
C GLY A 134 0.78 19.04 16.54
N GLN A 135 0.11 18.83 15.40
CA GLN A 135 -1.26 18.33 15.35
C GLN A 135 -1.36 17.03 14.55
N ALA A 136 -2.08 16.05 15.09
CA ALA A 136 -2.43 14.81 14.39
C ALA A 136 -3.79 14.91 13.69
N VAL A 137 -4.07 16.08 13.09
CA VAL A 137 -5.34 16.40 12.42
C VAL A 137 -5.04 16.82 10.99
N TYR A 138 -5.91 16.41 10.09
CA TYR A 138 -5.89 16.76 8.68
C TYR A 138 -7.32 16.87 8.15
N TYR A 139 -7.47 17.51 7.00
CA TYR A 139 -8.76 17.91 6.44
C TYR A 139 -8.93 17.40 5.01
N GLY A 140 -10.17 17.18 4.60
CA GLY A 140 -10.49 16.94 3.20
C GLY A 140 -10.74 18.26 2.47
N TYR A 141 -10.10 18.47 1.33
CA TYR A 141 -10.39 19.58 0.42
C TYR A 141 -11.12 19.07 -0.81
N ILE A 142 -11.97 19.93 -1.38
CA ILE A 142 -12.49 19.75 -2.74
C ILE A 142 -11.78 20.75 -3.64
N ILE A 143 -11.15 20.24 -4.70
CA ILE A 143 -10.39 21.05 -5.66
C ILE A 143 -10.98 20.92 -7.06
N VAL A 144 -10.77 21.96 -7.87
CA VAL A 144 -11.11 22.03 -9.30
C VAL A 144 -9.93 22.61 -10.08
N HIS A 145 -9.94 22.50 -11.41
CA HIS A 145 -8.90 23.14 -12.22
C HIS A 145 -8.94 24.67 -12.03
N ARG A 146 -7.78 25.34 -12.11
CA ARG A 146 -7.67 26.79 -11.87
C ARG A 146 -8.57 27.64 -12.76
N ASP A 147 -8.88 27.13 -13.96
CA ASP A 147 -9.71 27.81 -14.96
C ASP A 147 -11.19 27.39 -14.88
N SER A 148 -11.55 26.54 -13.91
CA SER A 148 -12.95 26.15 -13.68
C SER A 148 -13.77 27.31 -13.12
N ALA A 149 -15.01 27.43 -13.59
CA ALA A 149 -15.98 28.38 -13.05
C ALA A 149 -16.54 27.96 -11.68
N ALA A 150 -16.44 26.67 -11.32
CA ALA A 150 -16.99 26.12 -10.08
C ALA A 150 -16.42 26.82 -8.82
N LYS A 151 -17.31 27.09 -7.86
CA LYS A 151 -17.03 27.79 -6.59
C LYS A 151 -17.44 26.99 -5.36
N ASN A 152 -18.33 26.03 -5.51
CA ASN A 152 -18.82 25.17 -4.43
C ASN A 152 -18.99 23.72 -4.92
N LEU A 153 -19.43 22.84 -4.03
CA LEU A 153 -19.60 21.41 -4.36
C LEU A 153 -20.74 21.21 -5.37
N GLU A 154 -21.82 21.97 -5.24
CA GLU A 154 -23.03 21.92 -6.06
C GLU A 154 -22.72 22.20 -7.54
N ASP A 155 -21.76 23.07 -7.84
CA ASP A 155 -21.28 23.35 -9.21
C ASP A 155 -20.62 22.13 -9.89
N LEU A 156 -20.32 21.07 -9.14
CA LEU A 156 -19.80 19.80 -9.66
C LEU A 156 -20.89 18.77 -10.01
N GLN A 157 -22.18 19.11 -9.89
CA GLN A 157 -23.24 18.22 -10.32
C GLN A 157 -23.13 17.90 -11.82
N GLY A 158 -23.24 16.62 -12.16
CA GLY A 158 -23.06 16.11 -13.53
C GLY A 158 -21.62 16.21 -14.06
N LYS A 159 -20.64 16.57 -13.22
CA LYS A 159 -19.22 16.64 -13.61
C LYS A 159 -18.47 15.35 -13.33
N THR A 160 -17.26 15.26 -13.87
CA THR A 160 -16.34 14.15 -13.59
C THR A 160 -15.56 14.40 -12.31
N PHE A 161 -15.39 13.36 -11.48
CA PHE A 161 -14.76 13.50 -10.16
C PHE A 161 -13.71 12.43 -9.87
N ALA A 162 -12.65 12.80 -9.16
CA ALA A 162 -11.65 11.84 -8.67
C ALA A 162 -11.72 11.66 -7.14
N PHE A 163 -11.86 10.40 -6.73
CA PHE A 163 -11.58 9.91 -5.39
C PHE A 163 -10.18 9.29 -5.35
N SER A 164 -9.56 9.20 -4.16
CA SER A 164 -8.23 8.58 -4.04
C SER A 164 -8.32 7.05 -3.95
N ASP A 165 -8.99 6.53 -2.93
CA ASP A 165 -9.19 5.10 -2.68
C ASP A 165 -10.56 4.89 -2.00
N PRO A 166 -11.28 3.77 -2.27
CA PRO A 166 -12.57 3.49 -1.63
C PRO A 166 -12.57 3.54 -0.10
N MET A 167 -11.46 3.17 0.55
CA MET A 167 -11.30 3.21 2.01
C MET A 167 -10.55 4.46 2.49
N SER A 168 -10.49 5.51 1.67
CA SER A 168 -9.90 6.79 2.06
C SER A 168 -10.89 7.61 2.90
N ASN A 169 -10.40 8.20 4.00
CA ASN A 169 -11.16 9.14 4.80
C ASN A 169 -11.44 10.43 4.00
N THR A 170 -10.41 11.23 3.74
CA THR A 170 -10.53 12.53 3.04
C THR A 170 -10.83 12.37 1.56
N GLY A 171 -10.36 11.30 0.94
CA GLY A 171 -10.51 11.08 -0.50
C GLY A 171 -11.71 10.24 -0.91
N LYS A 172 -12.57 9.77 0.03
CA LYS A 172 -13.82 9.07 -0.30
C LYS A 172 -14.93 9.26 0.73
N LEU A 173 -14.70 8.96 2.01
CA LEU A 173 -15.75 9.08 3.05
C LEU A 173 -16.22 10.52 3.19
N PHE A 174 -15.28 11.46 3.32
CA PHE A 174 -15.56 12.88 3.48
C PHE A 174 -16.40 13.49 2.35
N PRO A 175 -16.03 13.39 1.05
CA PRO A 175 -16.88 13.92 -0.02
C PRO A 175 -18.21 13.18 -0.14
N THR A 176 -18.27 11.88 0.18
CA THR A 176 -19.54 11.14 0.23
C THR A 176 -20.45 11.67 1.34
N TYR A 177 -19.89 12.02 2.49
CA TYR A 177 -20.62 12.69 3.58
C TYR A 177 -21.16 14.05 3.14
N LEU A 178 -20.35 14.88 2.47
CA LEU A 178 -20.81 16.18 1.96
C LEU A 178 -22.00 16.04 1.00
N LEU A 179 -21.96 15.06 0.09
CA LEU A 179 -23.07 14.77 -0.81
C LEU A 179 -24.32 14.28 -0.05
N ALA A 180 -24.15 13.43 0.96
CA ALA A 180 -25.26 12.96 1.78
C ALA A 180 -25.96 14.12 2.52
N GLN A 181 -25.23 15.17 2.90
CA GLN A 181 -25.83 16.37 3.53
C GLN A 181 -26.78 17.14 2.60
N ILE A 182 -26.63 16.99 1.29
CA ILE A 182 -27.53 17.58 0.28
C ILE A 182 -28.48 16.54 -0.33
N GLY A 183 -28.61 15.36 0.27
CA GLY A 183 -29.52 14.31 -0.18
C GLY A 183 -29.02 13.53 -1.40
N GLU A 184 -27.73 13.60 -1.71
CA GLU A 184 -27.13 13.03 -2.91
C GLU A 184 -26.12 11.91 -2.60
N THR A 185 -25.82 11.11 -3.61
CA THR A 185 -24.76 10.10 -3.60
C THR A 185 -23.75 10.40 -4.72
N PRO A 186 -22.52 9.87 -4.65
CA PRO A 186 -21.58 9.99 -5.76
C PRO A 186 -22.15 9.49 -7.11
N ASP A 187 -22.98 8.45 -7.08
CA ASP A 187 -23.58 7.84 -8.28
C ASP A 187 -24.73 8.67 -8.86
N THR A 188 -25.44 9.44 -8.04
CA THR A 188 -26.53 10.33 -8.48
C THR A 188 -26.03 11.74 -8.81
N PHE A 189 -24.93 12.17 -8.19
CA PHE A 189 -24.43 13.54 -8.28
C PHE A 189 -23.44 13.75 -9.42
N PHE A 190 -22.46 12.87 -9.59
CA PHE A 190 -21.42 13.00 -10.63
C PHE A 190 -21.83 12.26 -11.90
N SER A 191 -21.44 12.76 -13.07
CA SER A 191 -21.66 12.00 -14.32
C SER A 191 -20.78 10.76 -14.41
N ARG A 192 -19.58 10.82 -13.81
CA ARG A 192 -18.66 9.71 -13.64
C ARG A 192 -17.65 10.05 -12.55
N TYR A 193 -17.25 9.06 -11.76
CA TYR A 193 -16.09 9.20 -10.88
C TYR A 193 -15.05 8.09 -11.12
N VAL A 194 -13.83 8.36 -10.70
CA VAL A 194 -12.70 7.41 -10.77
C VAL A 194 -11.97 7.32 -9.44
N PHE A 195 -11.30 6.20 -9.20
CA PHE A 195 -10.34 6.05 -8.11
C PHE A 195 -8.93 6.15 -8.66
N THR A 196 -8.18 7.16 -8.22
CA THR A 196 -6.85 7.45 -8.78
C THR A 196 -5.74 6.63 -8.12
N TYR A 197 -5.98 6.13 -6.91
CA TYR A 197 -5.06 5.41 -6.02
C TYR A 197 -3.76 6.18 -5.74
N ALA A 198 -3.39 6.37 -4.47
CA ALA A 198 -2.43 7.38 -3.97
C ALA A 198 -3.02 8.79 -3.79
N HIS A 199 -2.74 9.42 -2.65
CA HIS A 199 -3.28 10.74 -2.30
C HIS A 199 -2.76 11.90 -3.17
N SER A 200 -1.62 11.76 -3.84
CA SER A 200 -1.09 12.79 -4.76
C SER A 200 -1.77 12.79 -6.14
N ASN A 201 -2.37 11.66 -6.56
CA ASN A 201 -2.90 11.52 -7.90
C ASN A 201 -4.18 12.34 -8.21
N PRO A 202 -5.13 12.60 -7.29
CA PRO A 202 -6.27 13.45 -7.60
C PRO A 202 -5.86 14.90 -7.87
N VAL A 203 -4.83 15.42 -7.17
CA VAL A 203 -4.24 16.75 -7.46
C VAL A 203 -3.74 16.81 -8.90
N ARG A 204 -2.96 15.79 -9.30
CA ARG A 204 -2.46 15.66 -10.67
C ARG A 204 -3.59 15.58 -11.70
N SER A 205 -4.62 14.79 -11.42
CA SER A 205 -5.75 14.55 -12.34
C SER A 205 -6.51 15.83 -12.64
N VAL A 206 -6.76 16.65 -11.60
CA VAL A 206 -7.38 17.97 -11.76
C VAL A 206 -6.44 18.95 -12.46
N ALA A 207 -5.18 19.02 -12.05
CA ALA A 207 -4.17 19.92 -12.64
C ALA A 207 -3.90 19.65 -14.15
N GLN A 208 -4.21 18.44 -14.63
CA GLN A 208 -4.11 18.02 -16.02
C GLN A 208 -5.44 18.10 -16.79
N GLY A 209 -6.53 18.50 -16.12
CA GLY A 209 -7.86 18.56 -16.74
C GLY A 209 -8.46 17.18 -17.08
N LEU A 210 -8.00 16.10 -16.45
CA LEU A 210 -8.52 14.75 -16.68
C LEU A 210 -9.87 14.51 -15.99
N VAL A 211 -10.14 15.27 -14.92
CA VAL A 211 -11.41 15.33 -14.19
C VAL A 211 -11.72 16.77 -13.81
N ASP A 212 -12.99 17.08 -13.63
CA ASP A 212 -13.45 18.45 -13.31
C ASP A 212 -13.22 18.82 -11.84
N GLY A 213 -13.28 17.83 -10.94
CA GLY A 213 -13.04 18.01 -9.52
C GLY A 213 -12.43 16.79 -8.83
N ALA A 214 -11.90 17.00 -7.63
CA ALA A 214 -11.37 15.91 -6.81
C ALA A 214 -11.45 16.20 -5.31
N ALA A 215 -11.53 15.12 -4.53
CA ALA A 215 -11.32 15.15 -3.09
C ALA A 215 -9.85 14.84 -2.78
N VAL A 216 -9.20 15.70 -1.99
CA VAL A 216 -7.77 15.58 -1.66
C VAL A 216 -7.51 15.73 -0.17
N ASP A 217 -6.42 15.13 0.26
CA ASP A 217 -5.90 15.29 1.61
C ASP A 217 -5.20 16.65 1.77
N SER A 218 -5.54 17.40 2.81
CA SER A 218 -4.96 18.73 3.05
C SER A 218 -3.45 18.68 3.23
N LEU A 219 -2.90 17.65 3.90
CA LEU A 219 -1.46 17.56 4.12
C LEU A 219 -0.73 17.36 2.80
N VAL A 220 -1.29 16.57 1.89
CA VAL A 220 -0.71 16.32 0.57
C VAL A 220 -0.78 17.57 -0.30
N TRP A 221 -1.93 18.24 -0.34
CA TRP A 221 -2.06 19.47 -1.12
C TRP A 221 -1.19 20.59 -0.56
N ASP A 222 -1.21 20.82 0.75
CA ASP A 222 -0.42 21.88 1.41
C ASP A 222 1.07 21.63 1.27
N TYR A 223 1.53 20.38 1.42
CA TYR A 223 2.93 20.02 1.23
C TYR A 223 3.39 20.29 -0.20
N ALA A 224 2.65 19.82 -1.21
CA ALA A 224 2.95 20.09 -2.61
C ALA A 224 2.96 21.60 -2.88
N ASN A 225 1.97 22.34 -2.37
CA ASN A 225 1.88 23.78 -2.57
C ASN A 225 3.02 24.59 -1.92
N ALA A 226 3.66 24.05 -0.88
CA ALA A 226 4.79 24.66 -0.21
C ALA A 226 6.14 24.28 -0.83
N THR A 227 6.24 23.11 -1.48
CA THR A 227 7.51 22.53 -1.95
C THR A 227 7.67 22.57 -3.47
N ASP A 228 6.64 22.15 -4.22
CA ASP A 228 6.57 22.20 -5.68
C ASP A 228 5.14 22.51 -6.15
N ARG A 229 4.93 23.78 -6.53
CA ARG A 229 3.64 24.30 -6.98
C ARG A 229 3.23 23.86 -8.39
N GLY A 230 4.01 23.01 -9.06
CA GLY A 230 3.77 22.63 -10.46
C GLY A 230 2.35 22.14 -10.74
N GLN A 231 1.80 21.33 -9.83
CA GLN A 231 0.41 20.86 -9.93
C GLN A 231 -0.57 21.78 -9.17
N THR A 232 -0.28 22.17 -7.94
CA THR A 232 -1.24 22.92 -7.10
C THR A 232 -1.55 24.31 -7.65
N SER A 233 -0.61 24.96 -8.36
CA SER A 233 -0.85 26.24 -9.05
C SER A 233 -1.86 26.15 -10.21
N ARG A 234 -2.21 24.93 -10.63
CA ARG A 234 -3.24 24.63 -11.63
C ARG A 234 -4.56 24.19 -11.02
N THR A 235 -4.69 24.30 -9.70
CA THR A 235 -5.89 23.90 -8.96
C THR A 235 -6.40 25.06 -8.10
N ASN A 236 -7.71 25.13 -7.90
CA ASN A 236 -8.34 25.98 -6.91
C ASN A 236 -9.05 25.10 -5.88
N ILE A 237 -8.97 25.48 -4.60
CA ILE A 237 -9.77 24.86 -3.54
C ILE A 237 -11.13 25.55 -3.49
N ILE A 238 -12.20 24.79 -3.70
CA ILE A 238 -13.59 25.26 -3.64
C ILE A 238 -14.29 24.86 -2.33
N TYR A 239 -13.71 23.92 -1.59
CA TYR A 239 -14.16 23.58 -0.25
C TYR A 239 -12.96 23.33 0.67
N LYS A 240 -12.94 24.01 1.82
CA LYS A 240 -11.97 23.84 2.90
C LYS A 240 -12.69 23.92 4.25
N PRO A 241 -12.64 22.88 5.10
CA PRO A 241 -13.19 22.95 6.45
C PRO A 241 -12.53 24.09 7.25
N THR A 242 -13.33 24.86 7.99
CA THR A 242 -12.86 25.96 8.84
C THR A 242 -12.45 25.52 10.26
N SER A 243 -12.76 24.27 10.66
CA SER A 243 -12.28 23.65 11.90
C SER A 243 -12.45 22.12 11.87
N ALA A 244 -11.76 21.41 12.76
CA ALA A 244 -11.94 19.96 12.98
C ALA A 244 -13.39 19.60 13.36
N THR A 245 -14.15 20.56 13.88
CA THR A 245 -15.54 20.42 14.28
C THR A 245 -16.50 20.23 13.10
N GLY A 246 -16.09 20.53 11.86
CA GLY A 246 -16.89 20.30 10.66
C GLY A 246 -17.14 18.81 10.35
N MET A 247 -16.34 17.90 10.92
CA MET A 247 -16.60 16.45 10.90
C MET A 247 -17.22 15.91 12.20
N ALA A 248 -17.30 16.72 13.27
CA ALA A 248 -17.71 16.29 14.62
C ALA A 248 -19.01 16.92 15.13
N SER A 249 -19.63 17.86 14.41
CA SER A 249 -20.86 18.53 14.85
C SER A 249 -22.12 17.82 14.37
N THR A 250 -22.34 16.57 14.79
CA THR A 250 -23.71 16.07 14.96
C THR A 250 -24.24 16.68 16.25
N ARG A 251 -24.87 17.85 16.13
CA ARG A 251 -25.80 18.32 17.16
C ARG A 251 -27.04 17.44 17.02
N THR A 252 -27.16 16.43 17.88
CA THR A 252 -28.40 15.68 18.04
C THR A 252 -29.49 16.66 18.42
N HIS A 253 -30.38 16.98 17.47
CA HIS A 253 -31.71 17.47 17.83
C HIS A 253 -32.50 16.28 18.37
N SER A 254 -32.42 16.08 19.68
CA SER A 254 -33.52 15.48 20.44
C SER A 254 -34.41 16.62 20.93
N GLY A 255 -35.72 16.43 20.80
CA GLY A 255 -36.76 17.41 21.14
C GLY A 255 -36.91 17.73 22.62
#